data_AF-A0AAE0HVP2-F1
#
_entry.id   AF-A0AAE0HVP2-F1
#
_cell.length_a   1.000
_cell.length_b   1.000
_cell.length_c   1.000
_cell.angle_alpha   90.00
_cell.angle_beta   90.00
_cell.angle_gamma   90.00
#
_symmetry.space_group_name_H-M   'P 1'
#
loop_
_entity.id
_entity.type
_entity.pdbx_description
1 polymer ?
#
loop_
_entity_poly.entity_id
_entity_poly.type
_entity_poly.pdbx_seq_one_letter_code
_entity_poly.pdbx_strand_id
1 'polypeptide(L)' 'MTEHGKKHPWWKDGMAYQICPAPFKDSNGDRLGDIPGIIDKIDYLKDLGIGIVWVSPM' A
#
# COMPACT_ATOMS: atom_id res chain seq x y z
N MET A 1 -27.94 25.02 17.65
CA MET A 1 -27.12 24.91 16.42
C MET A 1 -26.11 23.82 16.67
N THR A 2 -26.36 22.61 16.17
CA THR A 2 -25.45 21.46 16.35
C THR A 2 -24.46 21.43 15.20
N GLU A 3 -23.19 21.72 15.48
CA GLU A 3 -22.10 21.52 14.52
C GLU A 3 -22.03 20.03 14.15
N HIS A 4 -22.34 19.72 12.90
CA HIS A 4 -21.96 18.45 12.30
C HIS A 4 -20.45 18.49 12.11
N GLY A 5 -19.68 17.96 13.08
CA GLY A 5 -18.24 17.78 12.93
C GLY A 5 -17.97 17.02 11.64
N LYS A 6 -17.36 17.68 10.65
CA LYS A 6 -17.02 17.06 9.37
C LYS A 6 -16.10 15.87 9.66
N LYS A 7 -16.57 14.64 9.41
CA LYS A 7 -15.71 13.46 9.44
C LYS A 7 -14.55 13.68 8.48
N HIS A 8 -13.34 13.77 9.01
CA HIS A 8 -12.14 13.83 8.19
C HIS A 8 -11.94 12.44 7.54
N PRO A 9 -11.96 12.31 6.20
CA PRO A 9 -11.73 11.02 5.57
C PRO A 9 -10.29 10.55 5.85
N TRP A 10 -10.13 9.31 6.31
CA TRP A 10 -8.84 8.75 6.72
C TRP A 10 -7.77 8.80 5.62
N TRP A 11 -8.18 8.76 4.35
CA TRP A 11 -7.29 8.78 3.19
C TRP A 11 -6.72 10.17 2.88
N LYS A 12 -7.30 11.25 3.44
CA LYS A 12 -6.82 12.61 3.16
C LYS A 12 -5.47 12.93 3.81
N ASP A 13 -5.17 12.27 4.92
CA ASP A 13 -3.94 12.48 5.68
C ASP A 13 -2.96 11.29 5.55
N GLY A 14 -3.37 10.22 4.85
CA GLY A 14 -2.59 9.01 4.69
C GLY A 14 -1.48 9.17 3.65
N MET A 15 -0.30 8.62 3.94
CA MET A 15 0.75 8.47 2.93
C MET A 15 0.44 7.30 2.00
N ALA A 16 0.52 7.56 0.70
CA ALA A 16 0.33 6.56 -0.35
C ALA A 16 1.67 6.07 -0.91
N TYR A 17 1.80 4.77 -1.14
CA TYR A 17 2.95 4.14 -1.77
C TYR A 17 2.50 3.34 -2.99
N GLN A 18 3.04 3.67 -4.17
CA GLN A 18 2.76 2.93 -5.39
C GLN A 18 3.76 1.80 -5.58
N ILE A 19 3.27 0.57 -5.71
CA ILE A 19 4.04 -0.62 -6.01
C ILE A 19 3.84 -0.97 -7.49
N CYS A 20 4.95 -1.05 -8.22
CA CYS A 20 5.00 -1.73 -9.51
C CYS A 20 5.42 -3.19 -9.25
N PRO A 21 4.55 -4.20 -9.45
CA PRO A 21 4.84 -5.56 -8.99
C PRO A 21 6.03 -6.20 -9.68
N ALA A 22 6.12 -6.12 -11.02
CA ALA A 22 7.15 -6.80 -11.80
C ALA A 22 8.60 -6.57 -11.28
N PRO A 23 9.01 -5.33 -10.92
CA PRO A 23 10.32 -5.08 -10.30
C PRO A 23 10.35 -5.14 -8.76
N PHE A 24 9.24 -5.40 -8.07
CA PHE A 24 9.15 -5.24 -6.61
C PHE A 24 9.83 -6.38 -5.84
N LYS A 25 9.27 -7.58 -5.92
CA LYS A 25 9.80 -8.76 -5.24
C LYS A 25 9.23 -10.04 -5.84
N ASP A 26 10.11 -10.89 -6.34
CA ASP A 26 9.82 -12.26 -6.79
C ASP A 26 9.87 -13.21 -5.57
N SER A 27 8.84 -14.03 -5.40
CA SER A 27 8.73 -15.01 -4.31
C SER A 27 8.92 -16.45 -4.76
N ASN A 28 8.89 -16.73 -6.07
CA ASN A 28 8.81 -18.09 -6.63
C ASN A 28 9.97 -18.44 -7.60
N GLY A 29 10.80 -17.46 -7.96
CA GLY A 29 11.98 -17.61 -8.81
C GLY A 29 11.72 -17.47 -10.31
N ASP A 30 10.54 -17.00 -10.73
CA ASP A 30 10.16 -16.81 -12.14
C ASP A 30 10.66 -15.48 -12.74
N ARG A 31 11.32 -14.64 -11.93
CA ARG A 31 11.88 -13.32 -12.26
C ARG A 31 10.84 -12.21 -12.45
N LEU A 32 9.59 -12.45 -12.08
CA LEU A 32 8.53 -11.45 -12.04
C LEU A 32 8.11 -11.25 -10.58
N GLY A 33 8.00 -10.00 -10.16
CA GLY A 33 7.46 -9.76 -8.82
C GLY A 33 5.97 -10.07 -8.73
N ASP A 34 5.58 -10.58 -7.57
CA ASP A 34 4.29 -11.25 -7.37
C ASP A 34 3.59 -10.78 -6.07
N ILE A 35 2.32 -11.16 -5.93
CA ILE A 35 1.51 -10.80 -4.77
C ILE A 35 2.11 -11.33 -3.45
N PRO A 36 2.60 -12.59 -3.36
CA PRO A 36 3.26 -13.07 -2.14
C PRO A 36 4.48 -12.23 -1.75
N GLY A 37 5.29 -11.80 -2.72
CA GLY A 37 6.40 -10.87 -2.51
C GLY A 37 5.95 -9.52 -1.96
N ILE A 38 4.81 -9.00 -2.41
CA ILE A 38 4.19 -7.80 -1.85
C ILE A 38 3.76 -8.02 -0.40
N ILE A 39 3.06 -9.14 -0.11
CA ILE A 39 2.57 -9.47 1.23
C ILE A 39 3.71 -9.51 2.26
N ASP A 40 4.84 -10.12 1.90
CA ASP A 40 6.04 -10.19 2.76
C ASP A 40 6.62 -8.81 3.16
N LYS A 41 6.21 -7.73 2.49
CA LYS A 41 6.66 -6.36 2.76
C LYS A 41 5.58 -5.47 3.36
N ILE A 42 4.34 -5.96 3.53
CA ILE A 42 3.23 -5.16 4.06
C ILE A 42 3.52 -4.67 5.48
N ASP A 43 4.08 -5.52 6.35
CA ASP A 43 4.40 -5.12 7.73
C ASP A 43 5.45 -4.00 7.76
N TYR A 44 6.47 -4.08 6.88
CA TYR A 44 7.45 -3.02 6.72
C TYR A 44 6.82 -1.69 6.25
N LEU A 45 5.90 -1.74 5.28
CA LEU A 45 5.21 -0.55 4.79
C LEU A 45 4.32 0.08 5.88
N LYS A 46 3.68 -0.77 6.70
CA LYS A 46 2.88 -0.32 7.84
C LYS A 46 3.75 0.35 8.90
N ASP A 47 4.90 -0.22 9.24
CA ASP A 47 5.84 0.35 10.21
C ASP A 47 6.40 1.70 9.73
N LEU A 48 6.51 1.90 8.41
CA LEU A 48 6.89 3.18 7.80
C LEU A 48 5.77 4.24 7.86
N GLY A 49 4.55 3.86 8.26
CA GLY A 49 3.39 4.76 8.33
C GLY A 49 2.63 4.91 7.00
N ILE A 50 2.84 4.00 6.05
CA ILE A 50 2.08 4.00 4.79
C ILE A 50 0.65 3.55 5.08
N GLY A 51 -0.31 4.40 4.75
CA GLY A 51 -1.74 4.14 4.95
C GLY A 51 -2.44 3.60 3.70
N ILE A 52 -1.86 3.80 2.52
CA ILE A 52 -2.44 3.40 1.23
C ILE A 52 -1.36 2.74 0.38
N VAL A 53 -1.64 1.55 -0.14
CA VAL A 53 -0.82 0.88 -1.15
C VAL A 53 -1.58 0.88 -2.47
N TRP A 54 -1.01 1.50 -3.50
CA TRP A 54 -1.53 1.42 -4.86
C TRP A 54 -0.71 0.39 -5.64
N VAL A 55 -1.35 -0.63 -6.18
CA VAL A 55 -0.66 -1.64 -7.01
C VAL A 55 -0.94 -1.36 -8.48
N SER A 56 0.12 -1.23 -9.29
CA SER A 56 -0.04 -1.12 -10.76
C SER A 56 -0.69 -2.38 -11.35
N PRO A 57 -1.38 -2.29 -12.50
CA PRO A 57 -1.95 -3.46 -13.16
C PRO A 57 -0.93 -4.58 -13.37
N MET A 58 -1.41 -5.82 -13.22
CA MET A 58 -0.68 -7.08 -13.36
C MET A 58 -1.20 -7.85 -14.56
#